data_AF-A0A2A4JXC5-F1
#
_entry.id   AF-A0A2A4JXC5-F1
#
_cell.length_a   1.000
_cell.length_b   1.000
_cell.length_c   1.000
_cell.angle_alpha   90.00
_cell.angle_beta   90.00
_cell.angle_gamma   90.00
#
_symmetry.space_group_name_H-M   'P 1'
#
loop_
_entity.id
_entity.type
_entity.pdbx_description
1 polymer ?
#
loop_
_entity_poly.entity_id
_entity_poly.type
_entity_poly.pdbx_seq_one_letter_code
_entity_poly.pdbx_strand_id
1 'polypeptide(L)'
;NRLESNAEHWSALLLSLRELTEWVIRKETELNALAPPRGDLPALLKQQDDHRAFRRQLEDKRPVVESNLLSGRQYIANEPPLSDTSDTEASRENEGDSRGYRSAEEQARELARSIRREVAKLADKWNTLVDRSDAWGRCLDDAVQ
;
A
#
# COMPACT_ATOMS: atom_id res chain seq x y z
N ASN A 1 10.05 -26.82 -7.17
CA ASN A 1 8.94 -26.22 -7.96
C ASN A 1 7.78 -25.67 -7.14
N ARG A 2 7.19 -26.37 -6.15
CA ARG A 2 6.05 -25.80 -5.35
C ARG A 2 6.45 -24.63 -4.45
N LEU A 3 7.60 -24.73 -3.77
CA LEU A 3 8.11 -23.67 -2.89
C LEU A 3 8.51 -22.41 -3.66
N GLU A 4 9.15 -22.59 -4.83
CA GLU A 4 9.53 -21.49 -5.72
C GLU A 4 8.29 -20.77 -6.27
N SER A 5 7.28 -21.51 -6.73
CA SER A 5 6.01 -20.92 -7.20
C SER A 5 5.30 -20.11 -6.11
N ASN A 6 5.37 -20.57 -4.85
CA ASN A 6 4.83 -19.82 -3.72
C ASN A 6 5.64 -18.54 -3.44
N ALA A 7 6.97 -18.61 -3.47
CA ALA A 7 7.83 -17.45 -3.27
C ALA A 7 7.67 -16.39 -4.38
N GLU A 8 7.51 -16.82 -5.64
CA GLU A 8 7.22 -15.94 -6.78
C GLU A 8 5.87 -15.24 -6.63
N HIS A 9 4.84 -15.96 -6.18
CA HIS A 9 3.52 -15.38 -5.92
C HIS A 9 3.59 -14.24 -4.89
N TRP A 10 4.24 -14.44 -3.76
CA TRP A 10 4.38 -13.41 -2.73
C TRP A 10 5.30 -12.26 -3.15
N SER A 11 6.31 -12.55 -3.98
CA SER A 11 7.15 -11.52 -4.58
C SER A 11 6.36 -10.62 -5.54
N ALA A 12 5.46 -11.20 -6.33
CA ALA A 12 4.55 -10.46 -7.20
C ALA A 12 3.56 -9.60 -6.39
N LEU A 13 3.03 -10.14 -5.28
CA LEU A 13 2.20 -9.37 -4.34
C LEU A 13 2.96 -8.16 -3.78
N LEU A 14 4.21 -8.35 -3.33
CA LEU A 14 5.03 -7.25 -2.82
C LEU A 14 5.25 -6.15 -3.87
N LEU A 15 5.50 -6.53 -5.12
CA LEU A 15 5.63 -5.57 -6.22
C LEU A 15 4.32 -4.79 -6.42
N SER A 16 3.19 -5.48 -6.47
CA SER A 16 1.87 -4.85 -6.65
C SER A 16 1.53 -3.89 -5.51
N LEU A 17 1.82 -4.25 -4.25
CA LEU A 17 1.64 -3.36 -3.09
C LEU A 17 2.45 -2.05 -3.23
N ARG A 18 3.69 -2.14 -3.71
CA ARG A 18 4.55 -0.97 -3.94
C ARG A 18 4.02 -0.10 -5.07
N GLU A 19 3.63 -0.69 -6.20
CA GLU A 19 3.05 0.04 -7.33
C GLU A 19 1.75 0.75 -6.95
N LEU A 20 0.89 0.11 -6.16
CA LEU A 20 -0.31 0.72 -5.62
C LEU A 20 0.02 1.86 -4.67
N THR A 21 1.04 1.71 -3.83
CA THR A 21 1.51 2.78 -2.94
C THR A 21 1.96 4.00 -3.73
N GLU A 22 2.77 3.80 -4.77
CA GLU A 22 3.20 4.89 -5.67
C GLU A 22 2.04 5.52 -6.44
N TRP A 23 1.04 4.72 -6.82
CA TRP A 23 -0.18 5.24 -7.41
C TRP A 23 -0.96 6.12 -6.43
N VAL A 24 -1.09 5.71 -5.16
CA VAL A 24 -1.77 6.50 -4.11
C VAL A 24 -1.02 7.80 -3.85
N ILE A 25 0.32 7.78 -3.78
CA ILE A 25 1.15 8.99 -3.62
C ILE A 25 0.95 9.99 -4.77
N ARG A 26 0.87 9.49 -6.01
CA ARG A 26 0.56 10.34 -7.17
C ARG A 26 -0.84 10.96 -7.06
N LYS A 27 -1.83 10.18 -6.62
CA LYS A 27 -3.20 10.69 -6.38
C LYS A 27 -3.29 11.69 -5.24
N GLU A 28 -2.52 11.51 -4.16
CA GLU A 28 -2.38 12.53 -3.11
C GLU A 28 -1.83 13.84 -3.69
N THR A 29 -0.87 13.75 -4.60
CA THR A 29 -0.29 14.94 -5.28
C THR A 29 -1.30 15.62 -6.20
N GLU A 30 -2.07 14.84 -6.99
CA GLU A 30 -3.16 15.37 -7.81
C GLU A 30 -4.23 16.07 -6.95
N LEU A 31 -4.63 15.46 -5.83
CA LEU A 31 -5.60 16.04 -4.90
C LEU A 31 -5.09 17.34 -4.26
N ASN A 32 -3.81 17.40 -3.88
CA ASN A 32 -3.18 18.60 -3.36
C ASN A 32 -3.19 19.76 -4.36
N ALA A 33 -3.00 19.47 -5.65
CA ALA A 33 -3.01 20.47 -6.70
C ALA A 33 -4.39 21.11 -6.93
N LEU A 34 -5.46 20.44 -6.48
CA LEU A 34 -6.84 20.92 -6.62
C LEU A 34 -7.33 21.75 -5.42
N ALA A 35 -6.58 21.78 -4.31
CA ALA A 35 -6.96 22.45 -3.07
C ALA A 35 -6.31 23.85 -2.91
N PRO A 36 -6.96 24.82 -2.24
CA PRO A 36 -8.35 24.82 -1.75
C PRO A 36 -9.38 25.31 -2.79
N PRO A 37 -10.69 25.05 -2.59
CA PRO A 37 -11.77 25.64 -3.39
C PRO A 37 -11.64 27.16 -3.44
N ARG A 38 -11.58 27.72 -4.65
CA ARG A 38 -11.45 29.17 -4.84
C ARG A 38 -11.85 29.56 -6.26
N GLY A 39 -12.63 30.62 -6.37
CA GLY A 39 -12.95 31.23 -7.65
C GLY A 39 -14.37 31.78 -7.65
N ASP A 40 -14.81 32.22 -8.82
CA ASP A 40 -16.21 32.51 -9.10
C ASP A 40 -17.00 31.20 -9.32
N LEU A 41 -18.32 31.31 -9.44
CA LEU A 41 -19.20 30.16 -9.60
C LEU A 41 -18.79 29.21 -10.76
N PRO A 42 -18.42 29.69 -11.96
CA PRO A 42 -17.92 28.82 -13.03
C PRO A 42 -16.65 28.04 -12.66
N ALA A 43 -15.70 28.67 -11.96
CA ALA A 43 -14.50 27.99 -11.49
C ALA A 43 -14.82 26.90 -10.46
N LEU A 44 -15.73 27.16 -9.52
CA LEU A 44 -16.16 26.19 -8.52
C LEU A 44 -16.89 24.98 -9.15
N LEU A 45 -17.76 25.22 -10.13
CA LEU A 45 -18.42 24.13 -10.87
C LEU A 45 -17.41 23.24 -11.61
N LYS A 46 -16.39 23.85 -12.23
CA LYS A 46 -15.29 23.10 -12.85
C LYS A 46 -14.52 22.26 -11.81
N GLN A 47 -14.21 22.84 -10.64
CA GLN A 47 -13.54 22.09 -9.57
C GLN A 47 -14.40 20.90 -9.08
N GLN A 48 -15.73 21.03 -9.04
CA GLN A 48 -16.64 19.95 -8.70
C GLN A 48 -16.62 18.82 -9.76
N ASP A 49 -16.58 19.16 -11.04
CA ASP A 49 -16.46 18.19 -12.12
C ASP A 49 -15.10 17.46 -12.09
N ASP A 50 -14.01 18.20 -11.88
CA ASP A 50 -12.65 17.67 -11.73
C ASP A 50 -12.58 16.70 -10.53
N HIS A 51 -13.18 17.06 -9.38
CA HIS A 51 -13.29 16.18 -8.21
C HIS A 51 -14.12 14.92 -8.50
N ARG A 52 -15.24 15.05 -9.22
CA ARG A 52 -16.07 13.91 -9.62
C ARG A 52 -15.29 12.93 -10.51
N ALA A 53 -14.49 13.44 -11.44
CA ALA A 53 -13.60 12.62 -12.26
C ALA A 53 -12.49 11.95 -11.43
N PHE A 54 -11.94 12.66 -10.43
CA PHE A 54 -10.97 12.10 -9.49
C PHE A 54 -11.58 10.96 -8.65
N ARG A 55 -12.79 11.12 -8.10
CA ARG A 55 -13.46 10.08 -7.30
C ARG A 55 -13.73 8.81 -8.08
N ARG A 56 -14.15 8.90 -9.35
CA ARG A 56 -14.33 7.72 -10.21
C ARG A 56 -13.03 6.91 -10.33
N GLN A 57 -11.88 7.57 -10.46
CA GLN A 57 -10.59 6.89 -10.51
C GLN A 57 -10.25 6.17 -9.20
N LEU A 58 -10.66 6.72 -8.04
CA LEU A 58 -10.54 6.01 -6.76
C LEU A 58 -11.46 4.79 -6.71
N GLU A 59 -12.71 4.95 -7.12
CA GLU A 59 -13.70 3.85 -7.15
C GLU A 59 -13.25 2.71 -8.06
N ASP A 60 -12.72 3.01 -9.25
CA ASP A 60 -12.17 2.01 -10.18
C ASP A 60 -10.96 1.28 -9.60
N LYS A 61 -10.12 1.97 -8.81
CA LYS A 61 -8.90 1.39 -8.23
C LYS A 61 -9.16 0.59 -6.94
N ARG A 62 -10.22 0.95 -6.21
CA ARG A 62 -10.61 0.34 -4.93
C ARG A 62 -10.55 -1.19 -4.89
N PRO A 63 -11.18 -1.94 -5.84
CA PRO A 63 -11.17 -3.41 -5.76
C PRO A 63 -9.75 -3.99 -5.81
N VAL A 64 -8.84 -3.36 -6.57
CA VAL A 64 -7.44 -3.81 -6.67
C VAL A 64 -6.68 -3.55 -5.38
N VAL A 65 -6.90 -2.38 -4.75
CA VAL A 65 -6.30 -2.05 -3.46
C VAL A 65 -6.81 -2.98 -2.36
N GLU A 66 -8.12 -3.17 -2.26
CA GLU A 66 -8.75 -4.03 -1.25
C GLU A 66 -8.31 -5.50 -1.42
N SER A 67 -8.25 -5.99 -2.67
CA SER A 67 -7.76 -7.34 -2.95
C SER A 67 -6.30 -7.54 -2.53
N ASN A 68 -5.40 -6.59 -2.84
CA ASN A 68 -3.98 -6.71 -2.47
C ASN A 68 -3.78 -6.61 -0.95
N LEU A 69 -4.51 -5.72 -0.28
CA LEU A 69 -4.49 -5.60 1.17
C LEU A 69 -5.03 -6.88 1.84
N LEU A 70 -6.08 -7.49 1.31
CA LEU A 70 -6.61 -8.75 1.81
C LEU A 70 -5.59 -9.88 1.68
N SER A 71 -5.02 -10.07 0.49
CA SER A 71 -3.98 -11.08 0.25
C SER A 71 -2.77 -10.87 1.17
N GLY A 72 -2.34 -9.63 1.36
CA GLY A 72 -1.24 -9.29 2.27
C GLY A 72 -1.56 -9.61 3.73
N ARG A 73 -2.78 -9.31 4.21
CA ARG A 73 -3.22 -9.67 5.57
C ARG A 73 -3.31 -11.17 5.77
N GLN A 74 -3.84 -11.91 4.79
CA GLN A 74 -3.91 -13.37 4.83
C GLN A 74 -2.52 -13.98 4.92
N TYR A 75 -1.56 -13.48 4.12
CA TYR A 75 -0.17 -13.90 4.19
C TYR A 75 0.43 -13.67 5.58
N ILE A 76 0.26 -12.47 6.16
CA ILE A 76 0.78 -12.13 7.49
C ILE A 76 0.14 -12.99 8.58
N ALA A 77 -1.15 -13.31 8.48
CA ALA A 77 -1.85 -14.16 9.44
C ALA A 77 -1.41 -15.63 9.39
N ASN A 78 -0.97 -16.09 8.22
CA ASN A 78 -0.46 -17.45 8.01
C ASN A 78 1.04 -17.58 8.35
N GLU A 79 1.75 -16.47 8.55
CA GLU A 79 3.13 -16.48 9.05
C GLU A 79 3.16 -16.77 10.55
N PRO A 80 4.13 -17.59 11.03
CA PRO A 80 4.38 -17.71 12.46
C PRO A 80 4.59 -16.30 13.07
N PRO A 81 4.05 -16.03 14.27
CA PRO A 81 4.39 -14.79 14.97
C PRO A 81 5.91 -14.72 15.06
N LEU A 82 6.49 -13.60 14.62
CA LEU A 82 7.90 -13.33 14.87
C LEU A 82 8.05 -13.30 16.39
N SER A 83 8.56 -14.39 16.96
CA SER A 83 8.78 -14.49 18.41
C SER A 83 9.72 -13.37 18.80
N ASP A 84 9.22 -12.43 19.60
CA ASP A 84 9.91 -11.23 20.07
C ASP A 84 10.91 -11.55 21.20
N THR A 85 11.58 -12.71 21.09
CA THR A 85 12.67 -13.09 21.98
C THR A 85 13.97 -12.70 21.31
N SER A 86 14.45 -11.54 21.75
CA SER A 86 15.83 -11.07 21.76
C SER A 86 16.88 -12.18 21.63
N ASP A 87 17.91 -11.90 20.83
CA ASP A 87 19.28 -12.41 20.92
C ASP A 87 19.56 -13.35 22.10
N THR A 88 19.62 -14.66 21.84
CA THR A 88 20.45 -15.56 22.64
C THR A 88 20.93 -16.69 21.75
N GLU A 89 22.19 -16.58 21.32
CA GLU A 89 23.13 -17.69 21.12
C GLU A 89 22.50 -19.05 20.73
N ALA A 90 22.28 -19.27 19.45
CA ALA A 90 22.56 -20.58 18.86
C ALA A 90 23.92 -20.49 18.17
N SER A 91 24.96 -20.37 19.01
CA SER A 91 26.35 -20.56 18.63
C SER A 91 26.50 -21.92 17.94
N ARG A 92 27.15 -21.86 16.76
CA ARG A 92 28.10 -22.86 16.24
C ARG A 92 27.54 -24.26 15.95
N GLU A 93 27.36 -24.55 14.66
CA GLU A 93 27.92 -25.72 13.96
C GLU A 93 27.28 -25.84 12.57
N ASN A 94 27.64 -24.95 11.64
CA ASN A 94 27.64 -25.31 10.22
C ASN A 94 28.59 -24.37 9.46
N GLU A 95 29.88 -24.54 9.74
CA GLU A 95 30.94 -24.05 8.84
C GLU A 95 30.82 -24.82 7.52
N GLY A 96 30.02 -24.27 6.60
CA GLY A 96 29.77 -24.82 5.28
C GLY A 96 29.45 -23.69 4.31
N ASP A 97 30.50 -22.97 3.91
CA ASP A 97 30.62 -22.30 2.61
C ASP A 97 29.36 -21.56 2.10
N SER A 98 28.95 -20.49 2.78
CA SER A 98 27.88 -19.61 2.28
C SER A 98 28.46 -18.29 1.76
N ARG A 99 29.13 -18.40 0.60
CA ARG A 99 29.47 -17.29 -0.29
C ARG A 99 28.23 -16.45 -0.62
N GLY A 100 28.07 -15.30 0.05
CA GLY A 100 27.30 -14.14 -0.42
C GLY A 100 25.78 -14.28 -0.68
N TYR A 101 25.20 -15.48 -0.60
CA TYR A 101 23.78 -15.73 -0.78
C TYR A 101 23.11 -15.99 0.57
N ARG A 102 22.18 -15.10 0.96
CA ARG A 102 21.29 -15.28 2.12
C ARG A 102 20.58 -16.64 2.04
N SER A 103 20.39 -17.30 3.18
CA SER A 103 19.64 -18.57 3.25
C SER A 103 18.19 -18.36 2.76
N ALA A 104 17.57 -19.39 2.17
CA ALA A 104 16.17 -19.33 1.70
C ALA A 104 15.20 -18.93 2.82
N GLU A 105 15.50 -19.32 4.07
CA GLU A 105 14.73 -18.95 5.25
C GLU A 105 14.85 -17.45 5.58
N GLU A 106 16.05 -16.88 5.48
CA GLU A 106 16.26 -15.44 5.66
C GLU A 106 15.56 -14.62 4.58
N GLN A 107 15.56 -15.12 3.34
CA GLN A 107 14.85 -14.49 2.23
C GLN A 107 13.33 -14.49 2.47
N ALA A 108 12.77 -15.61 2.94
CA ALA A 108 11.35 -15.69 3.30
C ALA A 108 10.99 -14.72 4.43
N ARG A 109 11.81 -14.64 5.49
CA ARG A 109 11.62 -13.70 6.62
C ARG A 109 11.69 -12.23 6.18
N GLU A 110 12.62 -11.87 5.28
CA GLU A 110 12.70 -10.51 4.73
C GLU A 110 11.49 -10.18 3.84
N LEU A 111 11.06 -11.12 3.00
CA LEU A 111 9.86 -10.97 2.18
C LEU A 111 8.65 -10.69 3.07
N ALA A 112 8.51 -11.45 4.16
CA ALA A 112 7.40 -11.26 5.08
C ALA A 112 7.42 -9.91 5.80
N ARG A 113 8.59 -9.48 6.28
CA ARG A 113 8.76 -8.12 6.85
C ARG A 113 8.46 -7.03 5.83
N SER A 114 8.82 -7.24 4.58
CA SER A 114 8.54 -6.28 3.50
C SER A 114 7.06 -6.20 3.17
N ILE A 115 6.37 -7.34 3.01
CA ILE A 115 4.91 -7.38 2.80
C ILE A 115 4.18 -6.73 3.96
N ARG A 116 4.54 -7.04 5.22
CA ARG A 116 3.92 -6.42 6.41
C ARG A 116 4.03 -4.89 6.40
N ARG A 117 5.22 -4.36 6.05
CA ARG A 117 5.45 -2.91 5.93
C ARG A 117 4.62 -2.28 4.82
N GLU A 118 4.61 -2.88 3.62
CA GLU A 118 3.88 -2.31 2.49
C GLU A 118 2.36 -2.43 2.65
N VAL A 119 1.84 -3.48 3.28
CA VAL A 119 0.40 -3.59 3.62
C VAL A 119 -0.01 -2.46 4.56
N ALA A 120 0.76 -2.21 5.62
CA ALA A 120 0.47 -1.13 6.57
C ALA A 120 0.53 0.24 5.89
N LYS A 121 1.59 0.49 5.10
CA LYS A 121 1.79 1.74 4.36
C LYS A 121 0.68 2.00 3.34
N LEU A 122 0.34 1.00 2.53
CA LEU A 122 -0.71 1.14 1.52
C LEU A 122 -2.07 1.41 2.18
N ALA A 123 -2.41 0.69 3.25
CA ALA A 123 -3.67 0.88 3.96
C ALA A 123 -3.81 2.30 4.54
N ASP A 124 -2.76 2.79 5.20
CA ASP A 124 -2.74 4.13 5.79
C ASP A 124 -2.90 5.23 4.72
N LYS A 125 -2.10 5.16 3.65
CA LYS A 125 -2.16 6.13 2.55
C LYS A 125 -3.49 6.09 1.80
N TRP A 126 -4.01 4.89 1.53
CA TRP A 126 -5.29 4.73 0.85
C TRP A 126 -6.44 5.34 1.65
N ASN A 127 -6.52 5.04 2.96
CA ASN A 127 -7.57 5.60 3.82
C ASN A 127 -7.44 7.12 3.92
N THR A 128 -6.23 7.63 4.13
CA THR A 128 -5.96 9.07 4.16
C THR A 128 -6.37 9.76 2.85
N LEU A 129 -6.08 9.17 1.70
CA LEU A 129 -6.47 9.71 0.40
C LEU A 129 -7.99 9.77 0.23
N VAL A 130 -8.70 8.69 0.60
CA VAL A 130 -10.17 8.63 0.55
C VAL A 130 -10.78 9.69 1.47
N ASP A 131 -10.36 9.75 2.73
CA ASP A 131 -10.87 10.70 3.72
C ASP A 131 -10.67 12.16 3.27
N ARG A 132 -9.49 12.47 2.73
CA ARG A 132 -9.18 13.80 2.20
C ARG A 132 -9.98 14.13 0.95
N SER A 133 -10.21 13.15 0.07
CA SER A 133 -11.06 13.33 -1.11
C SER A 133 -12.49 13.65 -0.70
N ASP A 134 -13.03 12.95 0.30
CA ASP A 134 -14.39 13.17 0.80
C ASP A 134 -14.51 14.51 1.51
N ALA A 135 -13.51 14.90 2.31
CA ALA A 135 -13.46 16.22 2.95
C ALA A 135 -13.43 17.36 1.94
N TRP A 136 -12.66 17.20 0.86
CA TRP A 136 -12.61 18.20 -0.20
C TRP A 136 -13.93 18.30 -0.97
N GLY A 137 -14.60 17.17 -1.24
CA GLY A 137 -15.94 17.15 -1.83
C GLY A 137 -16.95 17.96 -1.02
N ARG A 138 -17.00 17.73 0.30
CA ARG A 138 -17.87 18.52 1.21
C ARG A 138 -17.55 20.02 1.16
N CYS A 139 -16.26 20.37 1.17
CA CYS A 139 -15.83 21.76 1.09
C CYS A 139 -16.20 22.44 -0.25
N LEU A 140 -16.23 21.69 -1.36
CA LEU A 140 -16.68 22.21 -2.65
C LEU A 140 -18.19 22.43 -2.66
N ASP A 141 -18.96 21.50 -2.11
CA ASP A 141 -20.42 21.61 -2.04
C ASP A 141 -20.83 22.83 -1.19
N ASP A 142 -20.16 23.04 -0.04
CA ASP A 142 -20.38 24.22 0.82
C ASP A 142 -20.02 25.55 0.12
N ALA A 143 -19.05 25.54 -0.80
CA ALA A 143 -18.61 26.75 -1.51
C ALA A 143 -19.52 27.15 -2.68
N VAL A 144 -20.33 26.22 -3.19
CA VAL A 144 -21.24 26.43 -4.33
C VAL A 144 -22.64 26.89 -3.87
N GLN A 145 -22.97 26.72 -2.57
CA GLN A 145 -24.21 27.22 -1.95
C GLN A 145 -24.21 28.74 -1.76
#